data_AF-A8S2J5-F1
#
_entry.id   AF-A8S2J5-F1
#
_cell.length_a   1.000
_cell.length_b   1.000
_cell.length_c   1.000
_cell.angle_alpha   90.00
_cell.angle_beta   90.00
_cell.angle_gamma   90.00
#
_symmetry.space_group_name_H-M   'P 1'
#
loop_
_entity.id
_entity.type
_entity.pdbx_description
1 polymer ?
#
loop_
_entity_poly.entity_id
_entity_poly.type
_entity_poly.pdbx_seq_one_letter_code
_entity_poly.pdbx_strand_id
1 'polypeptide(L)'
;MSKEYNVELQKKLEDYLEAEGLSQAKAAPILGISAAVLSQYRRSVYDKGDIGEVEKKLEEFFRIKEEQGQNSRKAEPFRANLQGYIPTSISEAAYKLIRYCQLEKGIVVIDGDAGIGKTKAAAKFLQDNPSTTVYLKAAPSTGTLRSLLKMIGRALKLPENQRTEDLSLAIQDKLKETDKIIIIDEAQNLKFMALEEIRGWVDEDPLTGKPGIGIVLIGNVEVYNKMLGRQEAIFSQQFNRTRLHGRYRTTDIKREDVVKLLPALEERRMTKEIDYLHSISRSKWGIRGMVNVFRNAVNDEDVSMAGLERVAGTMGIRFI
;
A
#
# COMPACT_ATOMS: atom_id res chain seq x y z
N MET A 1 47.18 -5.19 -22.08
CA MET A 1 47.00 -4.05 -21.16
C MET A 1 46.06 -4.51 -20.07
N SER A 2 46.51 -4.50 -18.81
CA SER A 2 45.62 -4.75 -17.67
C SER A 2 44.54 -3.67 -17.67
N LYS A 3 43.28 -4.07 -17.54
CA LYS A 3 42.23 -3.07 -17.37
C LYS A 3 42.36 -2.45 -15.98
N GLU A 4 42.14 -1.14 -15.92
CA GLU A 4 42.14 -0.38 -14.67
C GLU A 4 40.74 -0.48 -14.06
N TYR A 5 40.67 -0.71 -12.75
CA TYR A 5 39.43 -0.78 -11.99
C TYR A 5 39.36 0.42 -11.04
N ASN A 6 38.20 1.06 -10.94
CA ASN A 6 37.97 2.15 -10.01
C ASN A 6 37.84 1.62 -8.57
N VAL A 7 38.97 1.66 -7.85
CA VAL A 7 39.08 1.16 -6.47
C VAL A 7 38.16 1.93 -5.51
N GLU A 8 37.93 3.22 -5.74
CA GLU A 8 37.02 4.03 -4.91
C GLU A 8 35.57 3.58 -5.07
N LEU A 9 35.16 3.28 -6.30
CA LEU A 9 33.81 2.83 -6.61
C LEU A 9 33.56 1.40 -6.11
N GLN A 10 34.58 0.54 -6.18
CA GLN A 10 34.56 -0.78 -5.55
C GLN A 10 34.38 -0.65 -4.03
N LYS A 11 35.11 0.25 -3.37
CA LYS A 11 34.96 0.50 -1.94
C LYS A 11 33.57 1.02 -1.59
N LYS A 12 33.05 2.01 -2.35
CA LYS A 12 31.69 2.56 -2.17
C LYS A 12 30.62 1.48 -2.32
N LEU A 13 30.85 0.51 -3.22
CA LEU A 13 30.01 -0.67 -3.38
C LEU A 13 30.06 -1.61 -2.17
N GLU A 14 31.24 -1.93 -1.64
CA GLU A 14 31.35 -2.77 -0.44
C GLU A 14 30.67 -2.11 0.77
N ASP A 15 30.96 -0.83 1.02
CA ASP A 15 30.36 -0.06 2.11
C ASP A 15 28.82 -0.06 2.02
N TYR A 16 28.28 0.06 0.80
CA TYR A 16 26.84 -0.02 0.54
C TYR A 16 26.25 -1.39 0.83
N LEU A 17 26.93 -2.47 0.41
CA LEU A 17 26.47 -3.84 0.67
C LEU A 17 26.44 -4.15 2.16
N GLU A 18 27.44 -3.69 2.91
CA GLU A 18 27.51 -3.85 4.36
C GLU A 18 26.43 -3.03 5.07
N ALA A 19 26.30 -1.74 4.76
CA ALA A 19 25.33 -0.85 5.39
C ALA A 19 23.87 -1.32 5.22
N GLU A 20 23.54 -1.89 4.06
CA GLU A 20 22.20 -2.37 3.74
C GLU A 20 22.00 -3.87 4.03
N GLY A 21 23.04 -4.58 4.50
CA GLY A 21 22.99 -6.02 4.76
C GLY A 21 22.66 -6.87 3.52
N LEU A 22 23.11 -6.43 2.33
CA LEU A 22 22.76 -7.04 1.05
C LEU A 22 23.79 -8.07 0.61
N SER A 23 23.32 -9.27 0.24
CA SER A 23 24.16 -10.23 -0.48
C SER A 23 24.34 -9.80 -1.95
N GLN A 24 25.45 -10.23 -2.58
CA GLN A 24 25.71 -9.96 -4.00
C GLN A 24 24.53 -10.36 -4.90
N ALA A 25 23.88 -11.50 -4.61
CA ALA A 25 22.74 -12.00 -5.37
C ALA A 25 21.50 -11.09 -5.25
N LYS A 26 21.32 -10.43 -4.11
CA LYS A 26 20.23 -9.44 -3.91
C LYS A 26 20.58 -8.07 -4.48
N ALA A 27 21.86 -7.69 -4.46
CA ALA A 27 22.32 -6.39 -4.97
C ALA A 27 22.39 -6.33 -6.50
N ALA A 28 22.80 -7.41 -7.15
CA ALA A 28 22.88 -7.53 -8.61
C ALA A 28 21.64 -6.99 -9.37
N PRO A 29 20.40 -7.45 -9.09
CA PRO A 29 19.21 -6.94 -9.76
C PRO A 29 18.91 -5.47 -9.43
N ILE A 30 19.26 -4.99 -8.23
CA ILE A 30 19.08 -3.59 -7.82
C ILE A 30 19.98 -2.68 -8.67
N LEU A 31 21.21 -3.12 -8.91
CA LEU A 31 22.22 -2.37 -9.65
C LEU A 31 22.12 -2.55 -11.18
N GLY A 32 21.20 -3.40 -11.67
CA GLY A 32 21.09 -3.71 -13.10
C GLY A 32 22.32 -4.41 -13.67
N ILE A 33 23.05 -5.15 -12.83
CA ILE A 33 24.27 -5.89 -13.18
C ILE A 33 24.07 -7.36 -12.84
N SER A 34 24.54 -8.29 -13.67
CA SER A 34 24.39 -9.72 -13.35
C SER A 34 25.25 -10.10 -12.13
N ALA A 35 24.80 -11.09 -11.35
CA ALA A 35 25.53 -11.52 -10.15
C ALA A 35 26.97 -11.99 -10.46
N ALA A 36 27.17 -12.64 -11.61
CA ALA A 36 28.48 -13.07 -12.07
C ALA A 36 29.39 -11.86 -12.41
N VAL A 37 28.86 -10.87 -13.13
CA VAL A 37 29.60 -9.65 -13.49
C VAL A 37 29.95 -8.83 -12.24
N LEU A 38 29.01 -8.64 -11.33
CA LEU A 38 29.24 -7.93 -10.07
C LEU A 38 30.33 -8.62 -9.22
N SER A 39 30.31 -9.95 -9.13
CA SER A 39 31.33 -10.74 -8.42
C SER A 39 32.71 -10.67 -9.08
N GLN A 40 32.76 -10.62 -10.42
CA GLN A 40 34.01 -10.50 -11.16
C GLN A 40 34.59 -9.08 -11.08
N TYR A 41 33.75 -8.05 -11.16
CA TYR A 41 34.13 -6.65 -10.99
C TYR A 41 34.70 -6.40 -9.59
N ARG A 42 34.02 -6.87 -8.53
CA ARG A 42 34.48 -6.72 -7.13
C ARG A 42 35.86 -7.33 -6.87
N ARG A 43 36.20 -8.43 -7.55
CA ARG A 43 37.48 -9.13 -7.40
C ARG A 43 38.55 -8.67 -8.39
N SER A 44 38.23 -7.70 -9.24
CA SER A 44 39.11 -7.22 -10.30
C SER A 44 39.53 -8.32 -11.29
N VAL A 45 38.62 -9.24 -11.63
CA VAL A 45 38.85 -10.38 -12.55
C VAL A 45 37.91 -10.38 -13.76
N TYR A 46 37.32 -9.23 -14.09
CA TYR A 46 36.41 -9.05 -15.24
C TYR A 46 37.15 -8.63 -16.53
N ASP A 47 38.29 -9.25 -16.81
CA ASP A 47 39.22 -8.79 -17.85
C ASP A 47 38.63 -8.82 -19.27
N LYS A 48 37.70 -9.75 -19.53
CA LYS A 48 37.07 -9.95 -20.84
C LYS A 48 35.82 -9.11 -21.08
N GLY A 49 35.31 -8.39 -20.08
CA GLY A 49 34.05 -7.65 -20.20
C GLY A 49 34.17 -6.15 -20.06
N ASP A 50 33.07 -5.43 -20.19
CA ASP A 50 33.06 -3.96 -20.17
C ASP A 50 33.02 -3.44 -18.72
N ILE A 51 34.18 -3.03 -18.22
CA ILE A 51 34.30 -2.44 -16.88
C ILE A 51 33.68 -1.03 -16.87
N GLY A 52 33.84 -0.26 -17.95
CA GLY A 52 33.30 1.10 -18.02
C GLY A 52 31.78 1.13 -17.97
N GLU A 53 31.10 0.14 -18.56
CA GLU A 53 29.64 0.00 -18.45
C GLU A 53 29.21 -0.28 -17.00
N VAL A 54 29.94 -1.15 -16.28
CA VAL A 54 29.67 -1.47 -14.88
C VAL A 54 29.88 -0.24 -13.99
N GLU A 55 30.99 0.47 -14.18
CA GLU A 55 31.32 1.67 -13.41
C GLU A 55 30.32 2.79 -13.66
N LYS A 56 29.91 3.02 -14.91
CA LYS A 56 28.87 3.99 -15.24
C LYS A 56 27.54 3.69 -14.54
N LYS A 57 27.12 2.42 -14.48
CA LYS A 57 25.90 2.00 -13.76
C LYS A 57 26.02 2.24 -12.26
N LEU A 58 27.18 1.95 -11.68
CA LEU A 58 27.45 2.17 -10.26
C LEU A 58 27.51 3.67 -9.91
N GLU A 59 28.17 4.49 -10.72
CA GLU A 59 28.23 5.95 -10.57
C GLU A 59 26.84 6.57 -10.65
N GLU A 60 26.03 6.20 -11.64
CA GLU A 60 24.66 6.67 -11.77
C GLU A 60 23.81 6.26 -10.55
N PHE A 61 23.93 5.00 -10.11
CA PHE A 61 23.25 4.50 -8.92
C PHE A 61 23.63 5.29 -7.67
N PHE A 62 24.93 5.51 -7.44
CA PHE A 62 25.39 6.22 -6.25
C PHE A 62 25.09 7.71 -6.27
N ARG A 63 25.14 8.36 -7.45
CA ARG A 63 24.70 9.76 -7.59
C ARG A 63 23.24 9.90 -7.19
N ILE A 64 22.36 9.03 -7.70
CA ILE A 64 20.93 9.03 -7.36
C ILE A 64 20.73 8.76 -5.85
N LYS A 65 21.43 7.77 -5.28
CA LYS A 65 21.35 7.47 -3.83
C LYS A 65 21.84 8.63 -2.97
N GLU A 66 22.88 9.34 -3.39
CA GLU A 66 23.43 10.49 -2.68
C GLU A 66 22.48 11.69 -2.73
N GLU A 67 21.92 12.00 -3.91
CA GLU A 67 20.86 13.00 -4.06
C GLU A 67 19.62 12.67 -3.20
N GLN A 68 19.21 11.40 -3.17
CA GLN A 68 18.15 10.92 -2.27
C GLN A 68 18.52 11.06 -0.79
N GLY A 69 19.78 10.81 -0.44
CA GLY A 69 20.32 10.94 0.91
C GLY A 69 20.36 12.40 1.37
N GLN A 70 20.80 13.32 0.52
CA GLN A 70 20.80 14.77 0.80
C GLN A 70 19.38 15.29 1.00
N ASN A 71 18.43 14.91 0.14
CA ASN A 71 17.01 15.25 0.33
C ASN A 71 16.45 14.65 1.63
N SER A 72 16.92 13.47 2.04
CA SER A 72 16.51 12.84 3.29
C SER A 72 17.05 13.57 4.53
N ARG A 73 18.31 14.04 4.50
CA ARG A 73 18.95 14.83 5.56
C ARG A 73 18.30 16.20 5.74
N LYS A 74 18.02 16.91 4.64
CA LYS A 74 17.29 18.20 4.66
C LYS A 74 15.93 18.07 5.34
N ALA A 75 15.30 16.92 5.17
CA ALA A 75 13.97 16.63 5.68
C ALA A 75 13.93 16.05 7.11
N GLU A 76 15.09 15.72 7.69
CA GLU A 76 15.25 15.12 9.01
C GLU A 76 14.57 15.92 10.15
N PRO A 77 14.62 17.27 10.19
CA PRO A 77 13.95 18.07 11.23
C PRO A 77 12.42 17.98 11.22
N PHE A 78 11.84 17.43 10.16
CA PHE A 78 10.38 17.37 9.93
C PHE A 78 9.87 15.94 9.67
N ARG A 79 10.76 14.94 9.56
CA ARG A 79 10.42 13.60 9.07
C ARG A 79 10.20 12.53 10.12
N ALA A 80 10.61 12.75 11.38
CA ALA A 80 10.69 11.70 12.39
C ALA A 80 9.41 10.84 12.52
N ASN A 81 8.24 11.40 12.18
CA ASN A 81 6.95 10.72 12.29
C ASN A 81 6.20 10.44 10.97
N LEU A 82 6.78 10.73 9.79
CA LEU A 82 6.19 10.33 8.49
C LEU A 82 6.53 8.88 8.10
N GLN A 83 7.34 8.20 8.89
CA GLN A 83 7.73 6.81 8.68
C GLN A 83 6.83 5.89 9.52
N GLY A 84 6.17 4.93 8.87
CA GLY A 84 5.31 3.95 9.54
C GLY A 84 3.80 4.25 9.46
N TYR A 85 3.03 3.53 10.26
CA TYR A 85 1.58 3.70 10.37
C TYR A 85 1.25 4.78 11.40
N ILE A 86 0.45 5.78 11.00
CA ILE A 86 0.00 6.85 11.88
C ILE A 86 -1.51 6.68 12.05
N PRO A 87 -2.01 6.53 13.29
CA PRO A 87 -3.43 6.28 13.57
C PRO A 87 -4.25 7.56 13.41
N THR A 88 -4.59 7.90 12.17
CA THR A 88 -5.59 8.95 11.87
C THR A 88 -6.99 8.42 12.13
N SER A 89 -7.93 9.31 12.41
CA SER A 89 -9.32 9.00 12.75
C SER A 89 -9.97 8.04 11.75
N ILE A 90 -9.81 8.28 10.44
CA ILE A 90 -10.34 7.41 9.38
C ILE A 90 -9.60 6.06 9.36
N SER A 91 -8.28 6.05 9.51
CA SER A 91 -7.52 4.81 9.48
C SER A 91 -7.82 3.91 10.68
N GLU A 92 -8.03 4.49 11.86
CA GLU A 92 -8.43 3.77 13.07
C GLU A 92 -9.84 3.20 12.93
N ALA A 93 -10.77 3.98 12.37
CA ALA A 93 -12.13 3.51 12.10
C ALA A 93 -12.13 2.36 11.09
N ALA A 94 -11.37 2.46 9.99
CA ALA A 94 -11.19 1.38 9.04
C ALA A 94 -10.55 0.13 9.67
N TYR A 95 -9.53 0.31 10.53
CA TYR A 95 -8.91 -0.80 11.26
C TYR A 95 -9.93 -1.52 12.16
N LYS A 96 -10.76 -0.77 12.90
CA LYS A 96 -11.83 -1.33 13.75
C LYS A 96 -12.84 -2.12 12.93
N LEU A 97 -13.19 -1.66 11.73
CA LEU A 97 -14.08 -2.39 10.81
C LEU A 97 -13.46 -3.69 10.29
N ILE A 98 -12.17 -3.70 9.99
CA ILE A 98 -11.45 -4.93 9.63
C ILE A 98 -11.45 -5.90 10.82
N ARG A 99 -11.21 -5.40 12.04
CA ARG A 99 -11.26 -6.22 13.25
C ARG A 99 -12.65 -6.79 13.50
N TYR A 100 -13.70 -5.99 13.31
CA TYR A 100 -15.09 -6.45 13.40
C TYR A 100 -15.35 -7.61 12.43
N CYS A 101 -14.91 -7.49 11.17
CA CYS A 101 -15.01 -8.57 10.19
C CYS A 101 -14.28 -9.86 10.62
N GLN A 102 -13.15 -9.75 11.32
CA GLN A 102 -12.44 -10.92 11.83
C GLN A 102 -13.22 -11.68 12.90
N LEU A 103 -13.88 -10.94 13.80
CA LEU A 103 -14.63 -11.49 14.93
C LEU A 103 -15.98 -12.04 14.48
N GLU A 104 -16.73 -11.24 13.73
CA GLU A 104 -18.10 -11.55 13.35
C GLU A 104 -18.20 -12.33 12.05
N LYS A 105 -17.11 -12.41 11.27
CA LYS A 105 -17.15 -12.87 9.87
C LYS A 105 -18.13 -12.02 9.05
N GLY A 106 -18.51 -12.47 7.86
CA GLY A 106 -19.37 -11.69 6.98
C GLY A 106 -18.60 -10.75 6.04
N ILE A 107 -19.34 -10.01 5.22
CA ILE A 107 -18.76 -8.98 4.35
C ILE A 107 -18.80 -7.61 5.03
N VAL A 108 -17.65 -6.95 5.07
CA VAL A 108 -17.52 -5.53 5.42
C VAL A 108 -17.02 -4.75 4.21
N VAL A 109 -17.71 -3.66 3.89
CA VAL A 109 -17.30 -2.76 2.81
C VAL A 109 -16.77 -1.46 3.41
N ILE A 110 -15.57 -1.07 3.02
CA ILE A 110 -14.92 0.18 3.42
C ILE A 110 -14.68 1.00 2.14
N ASP A 111 -15.61 1.90 1.82
CA ASP A 111 -15.46 2.79 0.68
C ASP A 111 -15.08 4.20 1.10
N GLY A 112 -14.52 4.95 0.16
CA GLY A 112 -14.30 6.36 0.35
C GLY A 112 -13.38 7.00 -0.66
N ASP A 113 -13.07 8.26 -0.42
CA ASP A 113 -12.17 9.04 -1.27
C ASP A 113 -10.73 8.47 -1.29
N ALA A 114 -10.01 8.72 -2.37
CA ALA A 114 -8.63 8.29 -2.51
C ALA A 114 -7.71 9.05 -1.54
N GLY A 115 -6.67 8.37 -1.05
CA GLY A 115 -5.62 9.04 -0.27
C GLY A 115 -5.99 9.41 1.17
N ILE A 116 -7.07 8.86 1.74
CA ILE A 116 -7.52 9.14 3.12
C ILE A 116 -7.03 8.13 4.19
N GLY A 117 -6.27 7.10 3.80
CA GLY A 117 -5.64 6.16 4.74
C GLY A 117 -6.21 4.74 4.82
N LYS A 118 -7.22 4.38 4.01
CA LYS A 118 -7.82 3.02 4.01
C LYS A 118 -6.82 1.88 3.79
N THR A 119 -6.02 1.95 2.73
CA THR A 119 -4.95 0.98 2.44
C THR A 119 -3.91 0.90 3.56
N LYS A 120 -3.61 2.03 4.23
CA LYS A 120 -2.67 2.06 5.35
C LYS A 120 -3.22 1.33 6.58
N ALA A 121 -4.52 1.44 6.85
CA ALA A 121 -5.19 0.66 7.89
C ALA A 121 -5.13 -0.85 7.61
N ALA A 122 -5.38 -1.28 6.37
CA ALA A 122 -5.28 -2.69 5.99
C ALA A 122 -3.85 -3.24 6.07
N ALA A 123 -2.86 -2.44 5.62
CA ALA A 123 -1.46 -2.81 5.76
C ALA A 123 -1.04 -2.95 7.24
N LYS A 124 -1.49 -2.04 8.11
CA LYS A 124 -1.26 -2.15 9.56
C LYS A 124 -1.91 -3.41 10.13
N PHE A 125 -3.15 -3.70 9.74
CA PHE A 125 -3.85 -4.89 10.21
C PHE A 125 -3.13 -6.19 9.81
N LEU A 126 -2.63 -6.27 8.58
CA LEU A 126 -1.81 -7.40 8.12
C LEU A 126 -0.51 -7.53 8.92
N GLN A 127 0.16 -6.41 9.22
CA GLN A 127 1.38 -6.42 10.04
C GLN A 127 1.10 -6.93 11.46
N ASP A 128 -0.03 -6.54 12.05
CA ASP A 128 -0.41 -6.94 13.40
C ASP A 128 -0.94 -8.40 13.44
N ASN A 129 -1.54 -8.88 12.34
CA ASN A 129 -2.23 -10.16 12.27
C ASN A 129 -1.81 -10.99 11.04
N PRO A 130 -0.51 -11.30 10.84
CA PRO A 130 -0.02 -11.90 9.60
C PRO A 130 -0.48 -13.35 9.40
N SER A 131 -0.75 -14.08 10.49
CA SER A 131 -1.21 -15.47 10.44
C SER A 131 -2.70 -15.61 10.12
N THR A 132 -3.51 -14.57 10.36
CA THR A 132 -4.98 -14.59 10.19
C THR A 132 -5.48 -13.63 9.13
N THR A 133 -4.58 -13.08 8.30
CA THR A 133 -4.97 -12.11 7.26
C THR A 133 -4.41 -12.53 5.90
N VAL A 134 -5.30 -12.63 4.92
CA VAL A 134 -4.96 -12.74 3.50
C VAL A 134 -5.21 -11.39 2.86
N TYR A 135 -4.14 -10.67 2.50
CA TYR A 135 -4.25 -9.37 1.86
C TYR A 135 -4.04 -9.48 0.36
N LEU A 136 -4.98 -8.95 -0.41
CA LEU A 136 -4.95 -8.91 -1.86
C LEU A 136 -5.20 -7.49 -2.35
N LYS A 137 -4.54 -7.10 -3.44
CA LYS A 137 -4.83 -5.85 -4.14
C LYS A 137 -5.39 -6.15 -5.52
N ALA A 138 -6.65 -5.81 -5.74
CA ALA A 138 -7.30 -5.99 -7.02
C ALA A 138 -6.81 -4.93 -8.03
N ALA A 139 -6.59 -5.36 -9.26
CA ALA A 139 -6.21 -4.52 -10.39
C ALA A 139 -7.11 -4.88 -11.58
N PRO A 140 -7.19 -4.03 -12.62
CA PRO A 140 -7.96 -4.35 -13.81
C PRO A 140 -7.61 -5.70 -14.44
N SER A 141 -6.35 -6.11 -14.37
CA SER A 141 -5.85 -7.41 -14.85
C SER A 141 -6.22 -8.60 -13.96
N THR A 142 -6.59 -8.36 -12.70
CA THR A 142 -6.90 -9.42 -11.72
C THR A 142 -8.37 -9.46 -11.29
N GLY A 143 -9.22 -8.62 -11.89
CA GLY A 143 -10.61 -8.46 -11.49
C GLY A 143 -11.55 -9.63 -11.80
N THR A 144 -11.15 -10.61 -12.63
CA THR A 144 -11.99 -11.75 -13.00
C THR A 144 -12.05 -12.79 -11.88
N LEU A 145 -13.14 -13.56 -11.83
CA LEU A 145 -13.34 -14.63 -10.83
C LEU A 145 -12.12 -15.56 -10.74
N ARG A 146 -11.69 -16.13 -11.87
CA ARG A 146 -10.55 -17.05 -11.92
C ARG A 146 -9.24 -16.41 -11.44
N SER A 147 -9.00 -15.14 -11.75
CA SER A 147 -7.79 -14.44 -11.32
C SER A 147 -7.82 -14.17 -9.82
N LEU A 148 -8.96 -13.76 -9.28
CA LEU A 148 -9.16 -13.60 -7.84
C LEU A 148 -8.91 -14.91 -7.08
N LEU A 149 -9.51 -16.03 -7.54
CA LEU A 149 -9.30 -17.34 -6.92
C LEU A 149 -7.83 -17.76 -6.97
N LYS A 150 -7.13 -17.54 -8.09
CA LYS A 150 -5.68 -17.81 -8.16
C LYS A 150 -4.88 -16.95 -7.19
N MET A 151 -5.23 -15.68 -7.01
CA MET A 151 -4.58 -14.80 -6.04
C MET A 151 -4.78 -15.29 -4.60
N ILE A 152 -6.01 -15.66 -4.24
CA ILE A 152 -6.31 -16.21 -2.91
C ILE A 152 -5.59 -17.55 -2.72
N GLY A 153 -5.66 -18.45 -3.72
CA GLY A 153 -5.00 -19.75 -3.69
C GLY A 153 -3.50 -19.64 -3.49
N ARG A 154 -2.82 -18.72 -4.20
CA ARG A 154 -1.39 -18.41 -3.99
C ARG A 154 -1.09 -17.99 -2.55
N ALA A 155 -1.89 -17.06 -2.01
CA ALA A 155 -1.70 -16.58 -0.64
C ALA A 155 -1.92 -17.69 0.41
N LEU A 156 -2.80 -18.65 0.11
CA LEU A 156 -3.06 -19.83 0.93
C LEU A 156 -2.15 -21.03 0.62
N LYS A 157 -1.22 -20.89 -0.33
CA LYS A 157 -0.31 -21.97 -0.82
C LYS A 157 -1.05 -23.20 -1.37
N LEU A 158 -2.16 -22.97 -2.07
CA LEU A 158 -2.94 -24.01 -2.76
C LEU A 158 -2.47 -24.20 -4.21
N PRO A 159 -2.57 -25.42 -4.78
CA PRO A 159 -2.25 -25.67 -6.19
C PRO A 159 -3.16 -24.88 -7.14
N GLU A 160 -2.59 -24.11 -8.07
CA GLU A 160 -3.36 -23.22 -8.97
C GLU A 160 -3.95 -23.91 -10.21
N ASN A 161 -3.44 -25.09 -10.52
CA ASN A 161 -3.74 -25.90 -11.70
C ASN A 161 -5.06 -26.70 -11.58
N GLN A 162 -5.83 -26.45 -10.52
CA GLN A 162 -7.17 -26.99 -10.31
C GLN A 162 -8.21 -26.30 -11.20
N ARG A 163 -9.39 -26.91 -11.41
CA ARG A 163 -10.51 -26.21 -12.10
C ARG A 163 -11.02 -25.05 -11.24
N THR A 164 -11.84 -24.17 -11.80
CA THR A 164 -12.33 -22.98 -11.08
C THR A 164 -13.13 -23.37 -9.84
N GLU A 165 -14.04 -24.33 -9.99
CA GLU A 165 -14.89 -24.84 -8.92
C GLU A 165 -14.06 -25.52 -7.82
N ASP A 166 -13.20 -26.47 -8.20
CA ASP A 166 -12.29 -27.16 -7.27
C ASP A 166 -11.43 -26.17 -6.46
N LEU A 167 -10.88 -25.15 -7.14
CA LEU A 167 -10.09 -24.11 -6.48
C LEU A 167 -10.93 -23.28 -5.50
N SER A 168 -12.17 -22.93 -5.86
CA SER A 168 -13.08 -22.22 -4.96
C SER A 168 -13.39 -23.03 -3.70
N LEU A 169 -13.73 -24.32 -3.86
CA LEU A 169 -13.99 -25.22 -2.74
C LEU A 169 -12.76 -25.38 -1.84
N ALA A 170 -11.59 -25.65 -2.42
CA ALA A 170 -10.35 -25.79 -1.66
C ALA A 170 -9.99 -24.52 -0.87
N ILE A 171 -10.26 -23.34 -1.43
CA ILE A 171 -10.09 -22.05 -0.73
C ILE A 171 -11.07 -21.96 0.43
N GLN A 172 -12.35 -22.24 0.19
CA GLN A 172 -13.40 -22.15 1.21
C GLN A 172 -13.13 -23.09 2.37
N ASP A 173 -12.80 -24.35 2.10
CA ASP A 173 -12.47 -25.35 3.13
C ASP A 173 -11.29 -24.88 3.98
N LYS A 174 -10.22 -24.42 3.32
CA LYS A 174 -9.02 -23.93 4.02
C LYS A 174 -9.31 -22.72 4.90
N LEU A 175 -10.21 -21.84 4.47
CA LEU A 175 -10.57 -20.64 5.21
C LEU A 175 -11.51 -20.95 6.36
N LYS A 176 -12.54 -21.79 6.16
CA LYS A 176 -13.51 -22.21 7.20
C LYS A 176 -12.86 -23.00 8.33
N GLU A 177 -11.75 -23.69 8.08
CA GLU A 177 -10.93 -24.34 9.12
C GLU A 177 -10.07 -23.38 9.93
N THR A 178 -10.02 -22.08 9.58
CA THR A 178 -9.12 -21.11 10.19
C THR A 178 -9.84 -19.80 10.54
N ASP A 179 -9.22 -18.98 11.38
CA ASP A 179 -9.70 -17.62 11.64
C ASP A 179 -9.20 -16.57 10.63
N LYS A 180 -8.81 -17.02 9.44
CA LYS A 180 -8.32 -16.11 8.40
C LYS A 180 -9.47 -15.26 7.84
N ILE A 181 -9.18 -13.97 7.65
CA ILE A 181 -10.01 -13.09 6.81
C ILE A 181 -9.30 -12.78 5.50
N ILE A 182 -10.08 -12.42 4.48
CA ILE A 182 -9.57 -11.89 3.23
C ILE A 182 -9.82 -10.37 3.21
N ILE A 183 -8.77 -9.59 2.99
CA ILE A 183 -8.87 -8.16 2.68
C ILE A 183 -8.56 -7.97 1.20
N ILE A 184 -9.49 -7.39 0.45
CA ILE A 184 -9.31 -7.04 -0.96
C ILE A 184 -9.29 -5.52 -1.08
N ASP A 185 -8.11 -4.95 -1.29
CA ASP A 185 -7.93 -3.53 -1.60
C ASP A 185 -8.15 -3.23 -3.08
N GLU A 186 -8.54 -1.99 -3.39
CA GLU A 186 -8.94 -1.55 -4.73
C GLU A 186 -10.04 -2.43 -5.36
N ALA A 187 -10.99 -2.90 -4.54
CA ALA A 187 -12.03 -3.86 -4.90
C ALA A 187 -12.96 -3.36 -6.03
N GLN A 188 -12.95 -2.07 -6.37
CA GLN A 188 -13.71 -1.56 -7.52
C GLN A 188 -13.23 -2.16 -8.84
N ASN A 189 -12.02 -2.72 -8.87
CA ASN A 189 -11.49 -3.44 -10.03
C ASN A 189 -12.09 -4.85 -10.20
N LEU A 190 -12.77 -5.40 -9.19
CA LEU A 190 -13.43 -6.69 -9.30
C LEU A 190 -14.63 -6.63 -10.25
N LYS A 191 -14.79 -7.71 -11.03
CA LYS A 191 -15.95 -7.95 -11.88
C LYS A 191 -17.09 -8.53 -11.05
N PHE A 192 -18.32 -8.32 -11.51
CA PHE A 192 -19.54 -8.75 -10.83
C PHE A 192 -19.51 -10.23 -10.42
N MET A 193 -19.16 -11.14 -11.34
CA MET A 193 -19.08 -12.58 -11.04
C MET A 193 -18.10 -12.93 -9.90
N ALA A 194 -17.02 -12.17 -9.74
CA ALA A 194 -16.09 -12.39 -8.64
C ALA A 194 -16.69 -11.95 -7.29
N LEU A 195 -17.49 -10.88 -7.29
CA LEU A 195 -18.21 -10.38 -6.11
C LEU A 195 -19.35 -11.32 -5.71
N GLU A 196 -20.10 -11.85 -6.68
CA GLU A 196 -21.17 -12.83 -6.42
C GLU A 196 -20.62 -14.12 -5.81
N GLU A 197 -19.49 -14.64 -6.33
CA GLU A 197 -18.84 -15.82 -5.76
C GLU A 197 -18.51 -15.62 -4.27
N ILE A 198 -17.75 -14.57 -3.95
CA ILE A 198 -17.31 -14.33 -2.57
C ILE A 198 -18.47 -13.93 -1.65
N ARG A 199 -19.59 -13.44 -2.21
CA ARG A 199 -20.82 -13.20 -1.43
C ARG A 199 -21.43 -14.49 -0.91
N GLY A 200 -21.30 -15.60 -1.64
CA GLY A 200 -21.79 -16.91 -1.17
C GLY A 200 -20.94 -17.52 -0.05
N TRP A 201 -19.69 -17.07 0.12
CA TRP A 201 -18.74 -17.67 1.07
C TRP A 201 -18.96 -17.27 2.53
N VAL A 202 -19.75 -16.23 2.76
CA VAL A 202 -19.88 -15.58 4.07
C VAL A 202 -21.08 -16.06 4.87
N ASP A 203 -21.93 -16.86 4.24
CA ASP A 203 -23.08 -17.47 4.91
C ASP A 203 -22.58 -18.53 5.89
N GLU A 204 -23.22 -18.56 7.06
CA GLU A 204 -23.06 -19.66 8.00
C GLU A 204 -23.60 -20.94 7.37
N ASP A 205 -22.92 -22.05 7.61
CA ASP A 205 -23.40 -23.35 7.17
C ASP A 205 -24.59 -23.76 8.06
N PRO A 206 -25.82 -23.85 7.51
CA PRO A 206 -27.02 -24.12 8.31
C PRO A 206 -27.04 -25.54 8.89
N LEU A 207 -26.25 -26.47 8.35
CA LEU A 207 -26.19 -27.86 8.81
C LEU A 207 -25.12 -28.05 9.88
N THR A 208 -23.99 -27.35 9.76
CA THR A 208 -22.85 -27.52 10.68
C THR A 208 -22.71 -26.41 11.72
N GLY A 209 -23.44 -25.30 11.56
CA GLY A 209 -23.31 -24.09 12.41
C GLY A 209 -21.95 -23.41 12.29
N LYS A 210 -21.12 -23.81 11.30
CA LYS A 210 -19.80 -23.22 11.11
C LYS A 210 -19.96 -21.81 10.54
N PRO A 211 -19.31 -20.81 11.14
CA PRO A 211 -19.41 -19.45 10.66
C PRO A 211 -18.81 -19.33 9.25
N GLY A 212 -19.36 -18.42 8.46
CA GLY A 212 -18.85 -18.12 7.13
C GLY A 212 -17.48 -17.45 7.15
N ILE A 213 -17.00 -17.09 5.97
CA ILE A 213 -15.69 -16.45 5.80
C ILE A 213 -15.80 -14.93 6.01
N GLY A 214 -14.83 -14.35 6.73
CA GLY A 214 -14.72 -12.89 6.87
C GLY A 214 -14.04 -12.27 5.66
N ILE A 215 -14.72 -11.34 5.00
CA ILE A 215 -14.22 -10.67 3.79
C ILE A 215 -14.37 -9.15 3.93
N VAL A 216 -13.26 -8.43 3.79
CA VAL A 216 -13.24 -6.97 3.75
C VAL A 216 -12.97 -6.49 2.34
N LEU A 217 -13.86 -5.66 1.81
CA LEU A 217 -13.67 -4.98 0.53
C LEU A 217 -13.32 -3.52 0.77
N ILE A 218 -12.17 -3.08 0.28
CA ILE A 218 -11.71 -1.70 0.37
C ILE A 218 -11.67 -1.09 -1.03
N GLY A 219 -12.24 0.09 -1.22
CA GLY A 219 -12.18 0.77 -2.51
C GLY A 219 -12.90 2.11 -2.55
N ASN A 220 -13.39 2.48 -3.73
CA ASN A 220 -14.23 3.65 -3.93
C ASN A 220 -15.73 3.30 -3.78
N VAL A 221 -16.61 4.30 -3.91
CA VAL A 221 -18.07 4.13 -3.77
C VAL A 221 -18.68 3.09 -4.72
N GLU A 222 -18.02 2.79 -5.86
CA GLU A 222 -18.51 1.80 -6.81
C GLU A 222 -18.52 0.39 -6.22
N VAL A 223 -17.64 0.09 -5.27
CA VAL A 223 -17.61 -1.22 -4.60
C VAL A 223 -18.95 -1.50 -3.94
N TYR A 224 -19.43 -0.55 -3.14
CA TYR A 224 -20.69 -0.68 -2.43
C TYR A 224 -21.87 -0.75 -3.42
N ASN A 225 -21.88 0.11 -4.46
CA ASN A 225 -22.92 0.09 -5.48
C ASN A 225 -22.98 -1.24 -6.27
N LYS A 226 -21.82 -1.86 -6.54
CA LYS A 226 -21.76 -3.18 -7.17
C LYS A 226 -22.29 -4.28 -6.26
N MET A 227 -22.08 -4.16 -4.94
CA MET A 227 -22.61 -5.10 -3.95
C MET A 227 -24.11 -4.97 -3.72
N LEU A 228 -24.68 -3.77 -3.88
CA LEU A 228 -26.13 -3.55 -3.83
C LEU A 228 -26.87 -4.04 -5.08
N GLY A 229 -26.16 -4.31 -6.18
CA GLY A 229 -26.78 -4.72 -7.44
C GLY A 229 -27.40 -3.53 -8.20
N ARG A 230 -27.11 -3.45 -9.50
CA ARG A 230 -27.64 -2.38 -10.37
C ARG A 230 -29.09 -2.63 -10.83
N GLN A 231 -29.89 -3.38 -10.06
CA GLN A 231 -31.29 -3.68 -10.38
C GLN A 231 -32.13 -3.81 -9.10
N GLU A 232 -32.82 -2.73 -8.75
CA GLU A 232 -33.77 -2.61 -7.63
C GLU A 232 -35.03 -3.50 -7.73
N ALA A 233 -35.13 -4.48 -8.65
CA ALA A 233 -36.45 -5.00 -9.02
C ALA A 233 -36.77 -6.50 -8.77
N ILE A 234 -35.83 -7.41 -8.45
CA ILE A 234 -36.21 -8.85 -8.39
C ILE A 234 -35.78 -9.62 -7.12
N PHE A 235 -34.83 -9.15 -6.31
CA PHE A 235 -34.34 -9.94 -5.16
C PHE A 235 -34.19 -9.17 -3.85
N SER A 236 -35.16 -8.32 -3.52
CA SER A 236 -35.23 -7.55 -2.25
C SER A 236 -35.20 -8.40 -0.96
N GLN A 237 -35.22 -9.74 -1.04
CA GLN A 237 -35.14 -10.63 0.13
C GLN A 237 -33.73 -11.15 0.47
N GLN A 238 -32.69 -10.90 -0.34
CA GLN A 238 -31.29 -11.34 -0.06
C GLN A 238 -30.32 -10.19 0.29
N PHE A 239 -30.83 -8.98 0.48
CA PHE A 239 -30.04 -7.73 0.53
C PHE A 239 -29.17 -7.51 1.79
N ASN A 240 -29.21 -8.40 2.79
CA ASN A 240 -28.61 -8.14 4.11
C ASN A 240 -27.36 -8.99 4.44
N ARG A 241 -26.49 -9.26 3.46
CA ARG A 241 -25.20 -9.98 3.67
C ARG A 241 -24.00 -9.06 3.92
N THR A 242 -24.13 -7.76 3.66
CA THR A 242 -23.12 -6.78 4.11
C THR A 242 -23.40 -6.47 5.57
N ARG A 243 -22.59 -7.02 6.49
CA ARG A 243 -22.82 -6.84 7.92
C ARG A 243 -22.57 -5.40 8.37
N LEU A 244 -21.62 -4.72 7.74
CA LEU A 244 -21.28 -3.35 8.09
C LEU A 244 -20.64 -2.61 6.90
N HIS A 245 -20.99 -1.34 6.78
CA HIS A 245 -20.52 -0.44 5.73
C HIS A 245 -19.89 0.81 6.35
N GLY A 246 -18.60 1.02 6.09
CA GLY A 246 -17.88 2.22 6.48
C GLY A 246 -17.61 3.10 5.27
N ARG A 247 -18.22 4.29 5.24
CA ARG A 247 -18.04 5.28 4.18
C ARG A 247 -17.27 6.48 4.70
N TYR A 248 -16.14 6.80 4.09
CA TYR A 248 -15.26 7.87 4.55
C TYR A 248 -14.91 8.85 3.43
N ARG A 249 -15.02 10.14 3.71
CA ARG A 249 -14.72 11.22 2.77
C ARG A 249 -13.53 12.04 3.24
N THR A 250 -12.94 12.77 2.30
CA THR A 250 -11.94 13.81 2.57
C THR A 250 -12.46 14.85 3.56
N THR A 251 -13.75 15.16 3.52
CA THR A 251 -14.41 16.06 4.47
C THR A 251 -14.37 15.60 5.92
N ASP A 252 -14.18 14.29 6.17
CA ASP A 252 -14.18 13.69 7.50
C ASP A 252 -12.78 13.73 8.17
N ILE A 253 -11.76 14.15 7.42
CA ILE A 253 -10.40 14.30 7.94
C ILE A 253 -10.39 15.43 8.98
N LYS A 254 -9.87 15.12 10.17
CA LYS A 254 -9.82 16.06 11.27
C LYS A 254 -8.51 16.83 11.30
N ARG A 255 -8.54 18.02 11.90
CA ARG A 255 -7.32 18.84 12.08
C ARG A 255 -6.30 18.09 12.93
N GLU A 256 -6.76 17.37 13.95
CA GLU A 256 -5.93 16.53 14.82
C GLU A 256 -5.22 15.42 14.03
N ASP A 257 -5.79 14.94 12.94
CA ASP A 257 -5.12 13.96 12.07
C ASP A 257 -3.91 14.59 11.38
N VAL A 258 -3.99 15.86 10.97
CA VAL A 258 -2.85 16.60 10.40
C VAL A 258 -1.75 16.79 11.44
N VAL A 259 -2.13 17.14 12.67
CA VAL A 259 -1.17 17.28 13.79
C VAL A 259 -0.48 15.96 14.09
N LYS A 260 -1.22 14.84 14.14
CA LYS A 260 -0.64 13.49 14.30
C LYS A 260 0.34 13.13 13.20
N LEU A 261 0.04 13.53 11.95
CA LEU A 261 0.89 13.26 10.79
C LEU A 261 2.15 14.14 10.77
N LEU A 262 2.03 15.39 11.23
CA LEU A 262 3.04 16.44 11.13
C LEU A 262 3.31 17.14 12.48
N PRO A 263 3.72 16.40 13.53
CA PRO A 263 3.84 16.96 14.88
C PRO A 263 4.89 18.08 14.98
N ALA A 264 5.91 18.07 14.12
CA ALA A 264 6.92 19.13 14.04
C ALA A 264 6.33 20.52 13.76
N LEU A 265 5.19 20.61 13.07
CA LEU A 265 4.50 21.89 12.84
C LEU A 265 3.84 22.41 14.12
N GLU A 266 3.28 21.52 14.93
CA GLU A 266 2.65 21.88 16.21
C GLU A 266 3.70 22.30 17.24
N GLU A 267 4.83 21.57 17.32
CA GLU A 267 5.98 21.92 18.18
C GLU A 267 6.53 23.31 17.87
N ARG A 268 6.53 23.69 16.59
CA ARG A 268 6.97 25.01 16.10
C ARG A 268 5.86 26.07 16.11
N ARG A 269 4.67 25.75 16.61
CA ARG A 269 3.49 26.63 16.69
C ARG A 269 3.05 27.20 15.33
N MET A 270 3.19 26.41 14.27
CA MET A 270 2.85 26.77 12.88
C MET A 270 1.36 26.54 12.58
N THR A 271 0.49 27.20 13.35
CA THR A 271 -0.96 26.96 13.34
C THR A 271 -1.59 27.23 11.97
N LYS A 272 -1.17 28.30 11.27
CA LYS A 272 -1.72 28.68 9.96
C LYS A 272 -1.39 27.65 8.89
N GLU A 273 -0.17 27.13 8.93
CA GLU A 273 0.31 26.09 8.02
C GLU A 273 -0.40 24.76 8.25
N ILE A 274 -0.69 24.41 9.51
CA ILE A 274 -1.53 23.25 9.84
C ILE A 274 -2.94 23.42 9.26
N ASP A 275 -3.55 24.60 9.42
CA ASP A 275 -4.90 24.87 8.92
C ASP A 275 -4.95 24.83 7.38
N TYR A 276 -3.91 25.32 6.72
CA TYR A 276 -3.75 25.23 5.27
C TYR A 276 -3.56 23.78 4.79
N LEU A 277 -2.71 23.01 5.46
CA LEU A 277 -2.53 21.59 5.14
C LEU A 277 -3.80 20.79 5.41
N HIS A 278 -4.56 21.15 6.45
CA HIS A 278 -5.88 20.58 6.71
C HIS A 278 -6.85 20.88 5.58
N SER A 279 -6.90 22.10 5.05
CA SER A 279 -7.73 22.42 3.89
C SER A 279 -7.33 21.60 2.64
N ILE A 280 -6.02 21.38 2.42
CA ILE A 280 -5.53 20.50 1.34
C ILE A 280 -6.00 19.07 1.58
N SER A 281 -5.92 18.58 2.82
CA SER A 281 -6.34 17.22 3.15
C SER A 281 -7.83 16.98 2.90
N ARG A 282 -8.68 18.01 3.10
CA ARG A 282 -10.13 17.94 2.84
C ARG A 282 -10.51 18.16 1.37
N SER A 283 -9.54 18.46 0.50
CA SER A 283 -9.74 18.55 -0.94
C SER A 283 -9.72 17.16 -1.61
N LYS A 284 -9.96 17.11 -2.93
CA LYS A 284 -9.85 15.89 -3.74
C LYS A 284 -8.51 15.14 -3.64
N TRP A 285 -7.48 15.79 -3.12
CA TRP A 285 -6.13 15.24 -3.01
C TRP A 285 -5.91 14.42 -1.73
N GLY A 286 -6.77 14.58 -0.71
CA GLY A 286 -6.70 13.81 0.53
C GLY A 286 -5.43 14.04 1.35
N ILE A 287 -5.25 13.19 2.37
CA ILE A 287 -4.02 13.15 3.19
C ILE A 287 -2.79 12.93 2.30
N ARG A 288 -2.90 12.10 1.25
CA ARG A 288 -1.79 11.85 0.31
C ARG A 288 -1.29 13.14 -0.34
N GLY A 289 -2.19 13.98 -0.85
CA GLY A 289 -1.83 15.26 -1.45
C GLY A 289 -1.18 16.20 -0.47
N MET A 290 -1.80 16.34 0.71
CA MET A 290 -1.26 17.14 1.82
C MET A 290 0.17 16.72 2.19
N VAL A 291 0.42 15.42 2.39
CA VAL A 291 1.76 14.90 2.75
C VAL A 291 2.76 15.15 1.62
N ASN A 292 2.35 15.06 0.36
CA ASN A 292 3.22 15.36 -0.77
C ASN A 292 3.59 16.85 -0.85
N VAL A 293 2.63 17.75 -0.62
CA VAL A 293 2.90 19.21 -0.53
C VAL A 293 3.90 19.48 0.58
N PHE A 294 3.64 18.97 1.79
CA PHE A 294 4.53 19.16 2.92
C PHE A 294 5.93 18.61 2.65
N ARG A 295 6.05 17.39 2.10
CA ARG A 295 7.33 16.78 1.76
C ARG A 295 8.12 17.62 0.76
N ASN A 296 7.46 18.15 -0.25
CA ASN A 296 8.11 18.98 -1.27
C ASN A 296 8.54 20.34 -0.68
N ALA A 297 7.71 20.96 0.16
CA ALA A 297 8.06 22.18 0.88
C ALA A 297 9.27 21.98 1.82
N VAL A 298 9.35 20.81 2.47
CA VAL A 298 10.53 20.43 3.26
C VAL A 298 11.77 20.25 2.39
N ASN A 299 11.66 19.65 1.20
CA ASN A 299 12.78 19.51 0.27
C ASN A 299 13.25 20.86 -0.28
N ASP A 300 12.32 21.81 -0.45
CA ASP A 300 12.58 23.21 -0.83
C ASP A 300 13.07 24.07 0.34
N GLU A 301 13.21 23.47 1.55
CA GLU A 301 13.63 24.13 2.79
C GLU A 301 12.74 25.31 3.22
N ASP A 302 11.49 25.34 2.75
CA ASP A 302 10.53 26.40 3.00
C ASP A 302 9.16 25.82 3.32
N VAL A 303 8.96 25.54 4.61
CA VAL A 303 7.67 25.07 5.17
C VAL A 303 6.77 26.21 5.63
N SER A 304 7.11 27.46 5.32
CA SER A 304 6.24 28.61 5.61
C SER A 304 4.96 28.53 4.79
N MET A 305 3.95 29.33 5.17
CA MET A 305 2.72 29.46 4.37
C MET A 305 3.01 29.74 2.88
N ALA A 306 3.93 30.67 2.57
CA ALA A 306 4.28 31.00 1.19
C ALA A 306 4.95 29.84 0.45
N GLY A 307 5.79 29.06 1.14
CA GLY A 307 6.41 27.86 0.59
C GLY A 307 5.39 26.77 0.27
N LEU A 308 4.48 26.51 1.21
CA LEU A 308 3.41 25.53 1.04
C LEU A 308 2.47 25.92 -0.11
N GLU A 309 2.08 27.19 -0.23
CA GLU A 309 1.25 27.70 -1.32
C GLU A 309 1.95 27.58 -2.68
N ARG A 310 3.25 27.92 -2.74
CA ARG A 310 4.05 27.80 -3.97
C ARG A 310 4.13 26.35 -4.46
N VAL A 311 4.39 25.42 -3.53
CA VAL A 311 4.45 23.98 -3.84
C VAL A 311 3.08 23.45 -4.26
N ALA A 312 2.03 23.79 -3.51
CA ALA A 312 0.65 23.41 -3.84
C ALA A 312 0.25 23.91 -5.24
N GLY A 313 0.58 25.17 -5.56
CA GLY A 313 0.34 25.77 -6.86
C GLY A 313 1.06 25.03 -8.00
N THR A 314 2.34 24.67 -7.81
CA THR A 314 3.13 23.87 -8.76
C THR A 314 2.55 22.48 -8.97
N MET A 315 1.97 21.88 -7.91
CA MET A 315 1.29 20.59 -7.97
C MET A 315 -0.15 20.66 -8.53
N GLY A 316 -0.62 21.84 -8.93
CA GLY A 316 -1.99 22.03 -9.43
C GLY A 316 -3.09 21.98 -8.36
N ILE A 317 -2.71 22.15 -7.09
CA ILE A 317 -3.63 22.26 -5.95
C ILE A 317 -3.96 23.74 -5.77
N ARG A 318 -5.10 24.16 -6.31
CA ARG A 318 -5.60 25.53 -6.16
C ARG A 318 -6.93 25.50 -5.42
N PHE A 319 -7.03 26.32 -4.38
CA PHE A 319 -8.29 26.65 -3.74
C PHE A 319 -8.90 27.78 -4.57
N ILE A 320 -10.04 27.50 -5.20
CA ILE A 320 -10.88 28.51 -5.85
C ILE A 320 -11.84 29.03 -4.80
#